data_AF-A0A2E8KPP1-F1
#
_entry.id   AF-A0A2E8KPP1-F1
#
_cell.length_a   1.000
_cell.length_b   1.000
_cell.length_c   1.000
_cell.angle_alpha   90.00
_cell.angle_beta   90.00
_cell.angle_gamma   90.00
#
_symmetry.space_group_name_H-M   'P 1'
#
loop_
_entity.id
_entity.type
_entity.pdbx_description
1 polymer ?
#
loop_
_entity_poly.entity_id
_entity_poly.type
_entity_poly.pdbx_seq_one_letter_code
_entity_poly.pdbx_strand_id
1 'polypeptide(L)'
;MEYSKPFLIFRRRLAKTVLRIFGWKFRGQDPPTSKRHIIFINDSKGALTKKQHLWMRHLTAAASYFIELGDRTGFEEKINQHATILVKWRDDVDKNELEWLLILARETDSRISACAWDSTHKAIKFHSQFNPSPYPERDIRYLERFFFYFRKI
;
A
#
# COMPACT_ATOMS: atom_id res chain seq x y z
N MET A 1 7.71 -16.43 11.20
CA MET A 1 8.84 -15.77 11.89
C MET A 1 8.43 -14.33 12.13
N GLU A 2 8.06 -13.97 13.36
CA GLU A 2 7.69 -12.59 13.70
C GLU A 2 8.95 -11.77 13.90
N TYR A 3 9.12 -10.74 13.06
CA TYR A 3 10.23 -9.80 13.20
C TYR A 3 9.88 -8.73 14.23
N SER A 4 10.85 -8.32 15.04
CA SER A 4 10.65 -7.24 16.00
C SER A 4 10.37 -5.90 15.27
N LYS A 5 9.52 -5.04 15.88
CA LYS A 5 9.23 -3.70 15.33
C LYS A 5 10.50 -2.87 15.07
N PRO A 6 11.52 -2.85 15.95
CA PRO A 6 12.78 -2.15 15.67
C PRO A 6 13.48 -2.66 14.40
N PHE A 7 13.50 -3.98 14.18
CA PHE A 7 14.08 -4.57 12.97
C PHE A 7 13.31 -4.11 11.71
N LEU A 8 11.98 -4.13 11.74
CA LEU A 8 11.16 -3.72 10.60
C LEU A 8 11.35 -2.23 10.26
N ILE A 9 11.49 -1.38 11.26
CA ILE A 9 11.80 0.05 11.09
C ILE A 9 13.21 0.22 10.49
N PHE A 10 14.20 -0.50 11.00
CA PHE A 10 15.58 -0.47 10.49
C PHE A 10 15.64 -0.93 9.03
N ARG A 11 15.03 -2.08 8.73
CA ARG A 11 14.88 -2.63 7.37
C ARG A 11 14.28 -1.60 6.41
N ARG A 12 13.22 -0.90 6.84
CA ARG A 12 12.61 0.18 6.05
C ARG A 12 13.57 1.31 5.77
N ARG A 13 14.31 1.78 6.77
CA ARG A 13 15.31 2.85 6.60
C ARG A 13 16.40 2.42 5.62
N LEU A 14 16.93 1.20 5.77
CA LEU A 14 17.92 0.64 4.87
C LEU A 14 17.40 0.53 3.44
N ALA A 15 16.18 0.01 3.24
CA ALA A 15 15.56 -0.09 1.93
C ALA A 15 15.40 1.28 1.26
N LYS A 16 14.97 2.30 2.00
CA LYS A 16 14.90 3.68 1.50
C LYS A 16 16.27 4.21 1.10
N THR A 17 17.31 3.94 1.88
CA THR A 17 18.68 4.34 1.54
C THR A 17 19.16 3.67 0.26
N VAL A 18 18.98 2.34 0.13
CA VAL A 18 19.38 1.59 -1.06
C VAL A 18 18.63 2.09 -2.30
N LEU A 19 17.32 2.30 -2.20
CA LEU A 19 16.52 2.84 -3.31
C LEU A 19 16.97 4.25 -3.70
N ARG A 20 17.32 5.10 -2.73
CA ARG A 20 17.89 6.44 -3.00
C ARG A 20 19.23 6.35 -3.74
N ILE A 21 20.09 5.41 -3.38
CA ILE A 21 21.36 5.14 -4.09
C ILE A 21 21.08 4.72 -5.55
N PHE A 22 20.04 3.91 -5.78
CA PHE A 22 19.57 3.56 -7.13
C PHE A 22 18.85 4.72 -7.86
N GLY A 23 18.80 5.92 -7.27
CA GLY A 23 18.23 7.12 -7.86
C GLY A 23 16.73 7.30 -7.63
N TRP A 24 16.10 6.49 -6.76
CA TRP A 24 14.68 6.66 -6.42
C TRP A 24 14.45 7.77 -5.41
N LYS A 25 13.48 8.63 -5.69
CA LYS A 25 13.04 9.73 -4.83
C LYS A 25 11.80 9.31 -4.05
N PHE A 26 11.79 9.51 -2.74
CA PHE A 26 10.60 9.28 -1.90
C PHE A 26 9.82 10.57 -1.74
N ARG A 27 8.51 10.52 -2.00
CA ARG A 27 7.60 11.67 -1.85
C ARG A 27 6.41 11.30 -0.96
N GLY A 28 5.96 12.27 -0.17
CA GLY A 28 4.81 12.11 0.73
C GLY A 28 5.16 11.58 2.11
N GLN A 29 4.15 11.07 2.82
CA GLN A 29 4.27 10.62 4.21
C GLN A 29 4.59 9.13 4.28
N ASP A 30 5.53 8.75 5.13
CA ASP A 30 5.81 7.34 5.38
C ASP A 30 4.61 6.66 6.05
N PRO A 31 4.29 5.40 5.70
CA PRO A 31 3.25 4.64 6.37
C PRO A 31 3.57 4.50 7.88
N PRO A 32 2.56 4.60 8.78
CA PRO A 32 2.74 4.55 10.22
C PRO A 32 3.19 3.17 10.70
N THR A 33 3.74 3.13 11.92
CA THR A 33 4.29 1.91 12.55
C THR A 33 3.31 1.18 13.47
N SER A 34 2.16 1.77 13.83
CA SER A 34 1.38 1.33 15.00
C SER A 34 -0.08 0.94 14.74
N LYS A 35 -0.61 1.13 13.52
CA LYS A 35 -2.01 0.83 13.19
C LYS A 35 -2.11 -0.25 12.11
N ARG A 36 -3.24 -0.97 12.10
CA ARG A 36 -3.66 -1.81 10.96
C ARG A 36 -3.74 -0.90 9.74
N HIS A 37 -3.16 -1.34 8.63
CA HIS A 37 -2.97 -0.45 7.49
C HIS A 37 -3.11 -1.23 6.20
N ILE A 38 -3.94 -0.71 5.30
CA ILE A 38 -4.08 -1.20 3.94
C ILE A 38 -3.46 -0.17 2.99
N ILE A 39 -2.53 -0.62 2.15
CA ILE A 39 -1.84 0.21 1.17
C ILE A 39 -2.23 -0.28 -0.22
N PHE A 40 -2.96 0.55 -0.96
CA PHE A 40 -3.17 0.34 -2.38
C PHE A 40 -1.91 0.71 -3.16
N ILE A 41 -1.47 -0.14 -4.09
CA ILE A 41 -0.22 0.04 -4.83
C ILE A 41 -0.48 0.02 -6.31
N ASN A 42 -0.07 1.07 -7.01
CA ASN A 42 0.07 1.05 -8.46
C ASN A 42 1.52 0.67 -8.80
N ASP A 43 1.69 -0.52 -9.37
CA ASP A 43 2.97 -1.02 -9.85
C ASP A 43 3.27 -0.47 -11.24
N SER A 44 4.54 -0.24 -11.56
CA SER A 44 4.94 0.00 -12.95
C SER A 44 4.81 -1.30 -13.76
N LYS A 45 4.45 -1.17 -15.04
CA LYS A 45 4.29 -2.30 -15.97
C LYS A 45 5.63 -3.04 -16.21
N GLY A 46 5.55 -4.36 -16.46
CA GLY A 46 6.66 -5.18 -16.95
C GLY A 46 7.58 -5.80 -15.89
N ALA A 47 8.84 -6.04 -16.25
CA ALA A 47 9.81 -6.79 -15.41
C ALA A 47 10.11 -6.15 -14.04
N LEU A 48 9.75 -4.87 -13.85
CA LEU A 48 9.94 -4.13 -12.60
C LEU A 48 8.92 -4.52 -11.52
N THR A 49 7.75 -5.07 -11.88
CA THR A 49 6.67 -5.37 -10.93
C THR A 49 7.13 -6.33 -9.81
N LYS A 50 7.88 -7.39 -10.14
CA LYS A 50 8.39 -8.35 -9.13
C LYS A 50 9.34 -7.68 -8.13
N LYS A 51 10.21 -6.79 -8.62
CA LYS A 51 11.13 -6.04 -7.76
C LYS A 51 10.37 -5.03 -6.90
N GLN A 52 9.33 -4.40 -7.43
CA GLN A 52 8.48 -3.46 -6.68
C GLN A 52 7.74 -4.15 -5.55
N HIS A 53 7.18 -5.33 -5.78
CA HIS A 53 6.52 -6.10 -4.73
C HIS A 53 7.49 -6.43 -3.60
N LEU A 54 8.69 -6.91 -3.94
CA LEU A 54 9.75 -7.15 -2.97
C LEU A 54 10.07 -5.88 -2.17
N TRP A 55 10.35 -4.76 -2.86
CA TRP A 55 10.67 -3.50 -2.22
C TRP A 55 9.55 -2.97 -1.34
N MET A 56 8.30 -3.07 -1.76
CA MET A 56 7.14 -2.64 -0.98
C MET A 56 7.05 -3.38 0.35
N ARG A 57 7.37 -4.68 0.39
CA ARG A 57 7.45 -5.41 1.66
C ARG A 57 8.55 -4.92 2.58
N HIS A 58 9.63 -4.37 2.04
CA HIS A 58 10.71 -3.76 2.82
C HIS A 58 10.41 -2.32 3.23
N LEU A 59 9.56 -1.60 2.48
CA LEU A 59 9.19 -0.21 2.73
C LEU A 59 8.10 -0.04 3.81
N THR A 60 7.46 -1.12 4.24
CA THR A 60 6.53 -1.11 5.37
C THR A 60 7.27 -1.17 6.71
N ALA A 61 6.66 -0.59 7.73
CA ALA A 61 7.18 -0.59 9.09
C ALA A 61 6.62 -1.74 9.96
N ALA A 62 5.71 -2.54 9.41
CA ALA A 62 5.13 -3.74 10.01
C ALA A 62 5.35 -4.96 9.09
N ALA A 63 5.04 -6.16 9.59
CA ALA A 63 4.92 -7.34 8.73
C ALA A 63 3.89 -7.04 7.63
N SER A 64 4.19 -7.42 6.39
CA SER A 64 3.33 -7.05 5.26
C SER A 64 3.15 -8.16 4.25
N TYR A 65 1.93 -8.24 3.74
CA TYR A 65 1.45 -9.31 2.86
C TYR A 65 0.73 -8.70 1.67
N PHE A 66 1.05 -9.20 0.48
CA PHE A 66 0.23 -8.94 -0.69
C PHE A 66 -0.99 -9.82 -0.63
N ILE A 67 -2.16 -9.22 -0.76
CA ILE A 67 -3.45 -9.93 -0.80
C ILE A 67 -4.16 -9.49 -2.07
N GLU A 68 -4.69 -10.45 -2.81
CA GLU A 68 -5.45 -10.16 -4.01
C GLU A 68 -6.82 -9.62 -3.63
N LEU A 69 -7.28 -8.62 -4.38
CA LEU A 69 -8.62 -8.11 -4.20
C LEU A 69 -9.62 -9.23 -4.56
N GLY A 70 -10.52 -9.57 -3.64
CA GLY A 70 -11.40 -10.76 -3.72
C GLY A 70 -11.05 -11.87 -2.73
N ASP A 71 -9.82 -11.93 -2.21
CA ASP A 71 -9.43 -12.88 -1.15
C ASP A 71 -9.89 -12.40 0.24
N ARG A 72 -11.21 -12.46 0.46
CA ARG A 72 -11.84 -11.95 1.70
C ARG A 72 -11.28 -12.61 2.95
N THR A 73 -11.07 -13.94 2.90
CA THR A 73 -10.51 -14.70 4.02
C THR A 73 -9.08 -14.26 4.34
N GLY A 74 -8.24 -14.04 3.32
CA GLY A 74 -6.90 -13.52 3.51
C GLY A 74 -6.89 -12.15 4.19
N PHE A 75 -7.80 -11.24 3.79
CA PHE A 75 -7.95 -9.94 4.43
C PHE A 75 -8.32 -10.06 5.91
N GLU A 76 -9.35 -10.84 6.24
CA GLU A 76 -9.81 -11.03 7.62
C GLU A 76 -8.73 -11.68 8.50
N GLU A 77 -7.96 -12.64 7.97
CA GLU A 77 -6.88 -13.27 8.73
C GLU A 77 -5.74 -12.27 9.03
N LYS A 78 -5.29 -11.52 8.01
CA LYS A 78 -4.10 -10.66 8.13
C LYS A 78 -4.38 -9.33 8.82
N ILE A 79 -5.60 -8.80 8.74
CA ILE A 79 -5.98 -7.55 9.40
C ILE A 79 -5.94 -7.71 10.93
N ASN A 80 -6.33 -8.90 11.42
CA ASN A 80 -6.30 -9.25 12.83
C ASN A 80 -4.88 -9.47 13.37
N GLN A 81 -3.92 -9.82 12.50
CA GLN A 81 -2.49 -9.96 12.85
C GLN A 81 -1.75 -8.62 12.97
N HIS A 82 -2.43 -7.47 12.88
CA HIS A 82 -1.82 -6.13 12.86
C HIS A 82 -0.76 -5.95 11.76
N ALA A 83 -0.91 -6.70 10.66
CA ALA A 83 -0.03 -6.59 9.50
C ALA A 83 -0.42 -5.39 8.61
N THR A 84 0.52 -4.91 7.81
CA THR A 84 0.22 -4.03 6.68
C THR A 84 -0.21 -4.87 5.49
N ILE A 85 -1.44 -4.68 5.04
CA ILE A 85 -1.97 -5.35 3.86
C ILE A 85 -1.62 -4.52 2.62
N LEU A 86 -1.04 -5.16 1.63
CA LEU A 86 -0.63 -4.55 0.37
C LEU A 86 -1.58 -5.05 -0.72
N VAL A 87 -2.30 -4.13 -1.34
CA VAL A 87 -3.31 -4.45 -2.36
C VAL A 87 -2.89 -3.83 -3.67
N LYS A 88 -2.82 -4.64 -4.73
CA LYS A 88 -2.53 -4.11 -6.06
C LYS A 88 -3.74 -3.35 -6.60
N TRP A 89 -3.54 -2.10 -6.96
CA TRP A 89 -4.52 -1.30 -7.68
C TRP A 89 -4.49 -1.68 -9.17
N ARG A 90 -5.66 -1.97 -9.77
CA ARG A 90 -5.83 -2.24 -11.20
C ARG A 90 -6.95 -1.36 -11.76
N ASP A 91 -6.98 -1.20 -13.08
CA ASP A 91 -7.93 -0.28 -13.74
C ASP A 91 -9.33 -0.88 -13.88
N ASP A 92 -9.39 -2.20 -13.90
CA ASP A 92 -10.56 -3.07 -13.99
C ASP A 92 -10.96 -3.65 -12.63
N VAL A 93 -10.57 -3.00 -11.54
CA VAL A 93 -10.92 -3.45 -10.19
C VAL A 93 -12.44 -3.46 -10.01
N ASP A 94 -12.96 -4.58 -9.50
CA ASP A 94 -14.36 -4.70 -9.08
C ASP A 94 -14.65 -3.72 -7.94
N LYS A 95 -15.59 -2.80 -8.20
CA LYS A 95 -16.02 -1.79 -7.22
C LYS A 95 -16.63 -2.43 -5.99
N ASN A 96 -17.37 -3.54 -6.13
CA ASN A 96 -18.01 -4.20 -4.99
C ASN A 96 -16.97 -4.73 -4.01
N GLU A 97 -15.86 -5.27 -4.53
CA GLU A 97 -14.76 -5.76 -3.68
C GLU A 97 -13.98 -4.61 -3.02
N LEU A 98 -13.83 -3.45 -3.68
CA LEU A 98 -13.27 -2.25 -3.04
C LEU A 98 -14.17 -1.72 -1.94
N GLU A 99 -15.48 -1.66 -2.18
CA GLU A 99 -16.45 -1.20 -1.19
C GLU A 99 -16.44 -2.09 0.04
N TRP A 100 -16.48 -3.41 -0.17
CA TRP A 100 -16.35 -4.38 0.90
C TRP A 100 -15.05 -4.17 1.71
N LEU A 101 -13.91 -4.01 1.03
CA LEU A 101 -12.62 -3.82 1.70
C LEU A 101 -12.57 -2.52 2.51
N LEU A 102 -13.18 -1.44 2.03
CA LEU A 102 -13.26 -0.16 2.73
C LEU A 102 -14.18 -0.24 3.95
N ILE A 103 -15.29 -0.98 3.86
CA ILE A 103 -16.18 -1.27 4.98
C ILE A 103 -15.43 -2.09 6.04
N LEU A 104 -14.76 -3.17 5.64
CA LEU A 104 -13.95 -3.99 6.54
C LEU A 104 -12.84 -3.16 7.22
N ALA A 105 -12.17 -2.29 6.45
CA ALA A 105 -11.14 -1.42 7.00
C ALA A 105 -11.71 -0.46 8.07
N ARG A 106 -12.93 0.06 7.86
CA ARG A 106 -13.62 0.91 8.84
C ARG A 106 -13.93 0.15 10.13
N GLU A 107 -14.53 -1.03 9.99
CA GLU A 107 -14.94 -1.87 11.12
C GLU A 107 -13.75 -2.33 11.98
N THR A 108 -12.57 -2.42 11.37
CA THR A 108 -11.34 -2.87 12.04
C THR A 108 -10.42 -1.73 12.51
N ASP A 109 -10.83 -0.46 12.42
CA ASP A 109 -9.99 0.76 12.60
C ASP A 109 -8.68 0.72 11.79
N SER A 110 -8.75 0.16 10.58
CA SER A 110 -7.63 0.10 9.66
C SER A 110 -7.53 1.40 8.86
N ARG A 111 -6.31 1.96 8.82
CA ARG A 111 -6.01 3.11 7.96
C ARG A 111 -5.91 2.65 6.51
N ILE A 112 -6.20 3.56 5.60
CA ILE A 112 -5.96 3.38 4.17
C ILE A 112 -4.90 4.37 3.71
N SER A 113 -4.02 3.94 2.81
CA SER A 113 -3.19 4.84 2.01
C SER A 113 -3.01 4.30 0.59
N ALA A 114 -2.41 5.12 -0.27
CA ALA A 114 -2.03 4.72 -1.62
C ALA A 114 -0.53 4.94 -1.85
N CYS A 115 0.08 4.11 -2.68
CA CYS A 115 1.47 4.19 -3.08
C CYS A 115 1.58 4.03 -4.59
N ALA A 116 2.25 4.97 -5.26
CA ALA A 116 2.48 4.90 -6.69
C ALA A 116 3.98 4.85 -7.01
N TRP A 117 4.35 3.92 -7.89
CA TRP A 117 5.69 3.85 -8.47
C TRP A 117 5.71 4.57 -9.82
N ASP A 118 6.45 5.67 -9.89
CA ASP A 118 6.66 6.47 -11.09
C ASP A 118 8.06 6.15 -11.64
N SER A 119 8.11 5.30 -12.66
CA SER A 119 9.36 4.88 -13.30
C SER A 119 10.04 6.00 -14.08
N THR A 120 9.28 6.94 -14.64
CA THR A 120 9.82 8.02 -15.48
C THR A 120 10.57 9.05 -14.65
N HIS A 121 10.02 9.46 -13.51
CA HIS A 121 10.70 10.39 -12.62
C HIS A 121 11.53 9.68 -11.53
N LYS A 122 11.59 8.35 -11.57
CA LYS A 122 12.16 7.48 -10.52
C LYS A 122 11.68 7.92 -9.15
N ALA A 123 10.37 7.99 -8.95
CA ALA A 123 9.77 8.41 -7.70
C ALA A 123 8.84 7.33 -7.12
N ILE A 124 8.87 7.20 -5.79
CA ILE A 124 7.92 6.40 -5.02
C ILE A 124 7.12 7.39 -4.19
N LYS A 125 5.83 7.53 -4.52
CA LYS A 125 4.95 8.48 -3.85
C LYS A 125 3.98 7.76 -2.93
N PHE A 126 4.09 8.05 -1.64
CA PHE A 126 3.10 7.66 -0.64
C PHE A 126 2.09 8.77 -0.46
N HIS A 127 0.82 8.44 -0.62
CA HIS A 127 -0.28 9.32 -0.28
C HIS A 127 -0.47 9.38 1.24
N SER A 128 -1.00 10.49 1.76
CA SER A 128 -1.38 10.58 3.17
C SER A 128 -2.40 9.49 3.51
N GLN A 129 -2.29 8.98 4.73
CA GLN A 129 -3.25 8.04 5.26
C GLN A 129 -4.58 8.71 5.57
N PHE A 130 -5.66 7.96 5.49
CA PHE A 130 -6.98 8.41 5.91
C PHE A 130 -7.76 7.27 6.59
N ASN A 131 -8.78 7.66 7.37
CA ASN A 131 -9.79 6.73 7.85
C ASN A 131 -10.80 6.50 6.72
N PRO A 132 -11.18 5.25 6.42
CA PRO A 132 -12.34 5.00 5.59
C PRO A 132 -13.54 5.79 6.08
N SER A 133 -14.22 6.45 5.17
CA SER A 133 -15.40 7.23 5.46
C SER A 133 -16.65 6.33 5.58
N PRO A 134 -17.78 6.88 6.04
CA PRO A 134 -19.07 6.20 5.94
C PRO A 134 -19.51 5.87 4.50
N TYR A 135 -18.89 6.49 3.49
CA TYR A 135 -19.29 6.47 2.08
C TYR A 135 -18.18 5.90 1.19
N PRO A 136 -18.09 4.57 1.01
CA PRO A 136 -17.00 3.92 0.27
C PRO A 136 -16.75 4.48 -1.12
N GLU A 137 -17.79 4.82 -1.87
CA GLU A 137 -17.65 5.45 -3.19
C GLU A 137 -16.78 6.71 -3.20
N ARG A 138 -16.87 7.54 -2.16
CA ARG A 138 -16.08 8.76 -2.03
C ARG A 138 -14.60 8.43 -1.91
N ASP A 139 -14.28 7.40 -1.14
CA ASP A 139 -12.91 6.94 -0.92
C ASP A 139 -12.35 6.25 -2.17
N ILE A 140 -13.18 5.49 -2.89
CA ILE A 140 -12.83 4.93 -4.21
C ILE A 140 -12.50 6.06 -5.18
N ARG A 141 -13.38 7.05 -5.35
CA ARG A 141 -13.13 8.24 -6.20
C ARG A 141 -11.88 9.01 -5.77
N TYR A 142 -11.52 8.97 -4.50
CA TYR A 142 -10.29 9.59 -4.00
C TYR A 142 -9.04 8.80 -4.41
N LEU A 143 -9.06 7.47 -4.24
CA LEU A 143 -8.00 6.57 -4.67
C LEU A 143 -7.81 6.60 -6.20
N GLU A 144 -8.90 6.56 -6.96
CA GLU A 144 -8.90 6.68 -8.42
C GLU A 144 -8.19 7.97 -8.86
N ARG A 145 -8.56 9.12 -8.26
CA ARG A 145 -7.92 10.41 -8.56
C ARG A 145 -6.43 10.40 -8.23
N PHE A 146 -6.03 9.78 -7.13
CA PHE A 146 -4.62 9.65 -6.79
C PHE A 146 -3.87 8.86 -7.88
N PHE A 147 -4.37 7.69 -8.27
CA PHE A 147 -3.70 6.83 -9.24
C PHE A 147 -3.77 7.34 -10.68
N PHE A 148 -4.79 8.11 -11.05
CA PHE A 148 -4.94 8.71 -12.38
C PHE A 148 -3.67 9.46 -12.82
N TYR A 149 -3.04 10.22 -11.91
CA TYR A 149 -1.83 10.99 -12.21
C TYR A 149 -0.56 10.13 -12.38
N PHE A 150 -0.57 8.90 -11.87
CA PHE A 150 0.55 7.95 -11.98
C PHE A 150 0.33 6.87 -13.03
N ARG A 151 -0.82 6.90 -13.71
CA ARG A 151 -1.18 6.01 -14.83
C ARG A 151 -0.72 6.52 -16.20
N LYS A 152 -0.47 7.82 -16.35
CA LYS A 152 -0.14 8.46 -17.65
C LYS A 152 1.31 8.22 -18.12
N ILE A 153 1.94 7.13 -17.67
CA ILE A 153 3.35 6.86 -17.91
C ILE A 153 3.54 5.42 -18.37
#